data_AF-A0AAV6A1L1-F1
#
_entry.id   AF-A0AAV6A1L1-F1
#
_cell.length_a   1.000
_cell.length_b   1.000
_cell.length_c   1.000
_cell.angle_alpha   90.00
_cell.angle_beta   90.00
_cell.angle_gamma   90.00
#
_symmetry.space_group_name_H-M   'P 1'
#
loop_
_entity.id
_entity.type
_entity.pdbx_description
1 polymer ?
#
loop_
_entity_poly.entity_id
_entity_poly.type
_entity_poly.pdbx_seq_one_letter_code
_entity_poly.pdbx_strand_id
1 'polypeptide(L)'
;SAFELHGAFRSREVTREAFFSLMRLLHFVGHPVPRHRRRRFGNVRHSHVLGFRRLPREMVGGWSRLFRGESRHALEALALELTEHAGARARAAEIREHLVAIDRFFEYEACTLARVIAATGHRGYPVSQQERDLLFATRREASALEEASVERSDR
;
A
#
# COMPACT_ATOMS: atom_id res chain seq x y z
N SER A 1 -10.02 -4.38 17.83
CA SER A 1 -8.97 -3.36 17.62
C SER A 1 -9.58 -2.13 16.95
N ALA A 2 -9.18 -0.91 17.31
CA ALA A 2 -9.67 0.33 16.67
C ALA A 2 -8.96 0.67 15.35
N PHE A 3 -7.83 0.00 15.06
CA PHE A 3 -7.04 0.18 13.84
C PHE A 3 -6.48 -1.18 13.35
N GLU A 4 -6.45 -1.39 12.04
CA GLU A 4 -5.65 -2.43 11.40
C GLU A 4 -4.32 -1.81 10.97
N LEU A 5 -3.22 -2.49 11.27
CA LEU A 5 -1.87 -2.06 10.91
C LEU A 5 -1.37 -2.94 9.76
N HIS A 6 -0.69 -2.32 8.79
CA HIS A 6 -0.23 -3.01 7.58
C HIS A 6 1.30 -3.09 7.43
N GLY A 7 2.03 -2.66 8.45
CA GLY A 7 3.49 -2.70 8.50
C GLY A 7 4.16 -1.42 8.01
N ALA A 8 5.49 -1.49 7.91
CA ALA A 8 6.33 -0.41 7.43
C ALA A 8 6.85 -0.71 6.03
N PHE A 9 6.76 0.27 5.11
CA PHE A 9 7.23 0.17 3.74
C PHE A 9 8.55 0.94 3.56
N ARG A 10 9.39 0.54 2.60
CA ARG A 10 10.79 1.00 2.49
C ARG A 10 10.86 2.45 2.03
N SER A 11 10.26 2.78 0.89
CA SER A 11 10.29 4.14 0.38
C SER A 11 9.22 5.00 1.03
N ARG A 12 9.65 5.95 1.87
CA ARG A 12 8.75 6.96 2.44
C ARG A 12 8.08 7.79 1.35
N GLU A 13 8.79 8.08 0.26
CA GLU A 13 8.29 8.87 -0.86
C GLU A 13 7.16 8.14 -1.58
N VAL A 14 7.40 6.92 -2.06
CA VAL A 14 6.39 6.11 -2.78
C VAL A 14 5.18 5.84 -1.89
N THR A 15 5.41 5.47 -0.63
CA THR A 15 4.33 5.19 0.32
C THR A 15 3.48 6.44 0.58
N ARG A 16 4.12 7.61 0.77
CA ARG A 16 3.43 8.88 1.01
C ARG A 16 2.63 9.30 -0.22
N GLU A 17 3.22 9.20 -1.41
CA GLU A 17 2.57 9.56 -2.67
C GLU A 17 1.34 8.69 -2.90
N ALA A 18 1.49 7.36 -2.81
CA ALA A 18 0.39 6.41 -2.95
C ALA A 18 -0.71 6.64 -1.91
N PHE A 19 -0.34 6.90 -0.65
CA PHE A 19 -1.30 7.23 0.40
C PHE A 19 -2.15 8.45 0.01
N PHE A 20 -1.53 9.58 -0.35
CA PHE A 20 -2.28 10.78 -0.70
C PHE A 20 -3.07 10.62 -2.00
N SER A 21 -2.53 9.91 -2.99
CA SER A 21 -3.24 9.57 -4.23
C SER A 21 -4.49 8.75 -3.94
N LEU A 22 -4.39 7.71 -3.11
CA LEU A 22 -5.56 6.92 -2.69
C LEU A 22 -6.60 7.80 -2.00
N MET A 23 -6.19 8.66 -1.06
CA MET A 23 -7.12 9.55 -0.37
C MET A 23 -7.81 10.55 -1.31
N ARG A 24 -7.11 11.04 -2.35
CA ARG A 24 -7.71 11.91 -3.37
C ARG A 24 -8.74 11.16 -4.22
N LEU A 25 -8.44 9.93 -4.63
CA LEU A 25 -9.38 9.10 -5.39
C LEU A 25 -10.63 8.73 -4.56
N LEU A 26 -10.45 8.37 -3.28
CA LEU A 26 -11.57 8.06 -2.38
C LEU A 26 -12.52 9.24 -2.15
N HIS A 27 -12.08 10.48 -2.44
CA HIS A 27 -12.94 11.67 -2.36
C HIS A 27 -14.03 11.69 -3.43
N PHE A 28 -13.84 11.02 -4.55
CA PHE A 28 -14.84 10.96 -5.62
C PHE A 28 -15.96 9.98 -5.28
N VAL A 29 -15.59 8.83 -4.73
CA VAL A 29 -16.48 7.67 -4.52
C VAL A 29 -17.02 7.58 -3.08
N GLY A 30 -16.62 8.51 -2.21
CA GLY A 30 -16.96 8.48 -0.80
C GLY A 30 -17.16 9.87 -0.21
N HIS A 31 -17.84 9.93 0.93
CA HIS A 31 -18.05 11.18 1.64
C HIS A 31 -16.97 11.37 2.71
N PRO A 32 -16.15 12.43 2.63
CA PRO A 32 -15.12 12.70 3.64
C PRO A 32 -15.72 12.92 5.03
N VAL A 33 -15.06 12.38 6.04
CA VAL A 33 -15.41 12.61 7.44
C VAL A 33 -14.90 14.00 7.87
N PRO A 34 -15.77 14.87 8.44
CA PRO A 34 -15.38 16.19 8.90
C PRO A 34 -14.21 16.17 9.89
N ARG A 35 -13.35 17.19 9.84
CA ARG A 35 -12.13 17.28 10.69
C ARG A 35 -12.45 17.17 12.19
N HIS A 36 -13.52 17.81 12.68
CA HIS A 36 -13.89 17.77 14.09
C HIS A 36 -14.16 16.33 14.60
N ARG A 37 -14.75 15.46 13.75
CA ARG A 37 -15.00 14.05 14.11
C ARG A 37 -13.74 13.20 14.09
N ARG A 38 -12.69 13.65 13.40
CA ARG A 38 -11.38 12.98 13.34
C ARG A 38 -10.47 13.35 14.51
N ARG A 39 -10.66 14.51 15.14
CA ARG A 39 -9.85 14.96 16.29
C ARG A 39 -9.85 13.98 17.46
N ARG A 40 -10.89 13.14 17.58
CA ARG A 40 -10.96 12.07 18.57
C ARG A 40 -9.82 11.04 18.47
N PHE A 41 -9.17 10.94 17.32
CA PHE A 41 -8.03 10.07 17.08
C PHE A 41 -6.68 10.74 17.39
N GLY A 42 -6.70 11.93 18.00
CA GLY A 42 -5.52 12.70 18.35
C GLY A 42 -4.87 13.40 17.15
N ASN A 43 -3.87 14.22 17.44
CA ASN A 43 -3.01 14.86 16.45
C ASN A 43 -1.57 14.44 16.72
N VAL A 44 -1.20 13.25 16.26
CA VAL A 44 0.17 12.76 16.40
C VAL A 44 1.04 13.41 15.33
N ARG A 45 2.17 13.97 15.74
CA ARG A 45 3.12 14.62 14.82
C ARG A 45 3.54 13.61 13.74
N HIS A 46 3.61 14.06 12.49
CA HIS A 46 3.94 13.23 11.33
C HIS A 46 2.94 12.09 11.02
N SER A 47 1.71 12.17 11.56
CA SER A 47 0.62 11.25 11.22
C SER A 47 -0.49 11.94 10.43
N HIS A 48 -1.11 11.21 9.51
CA HIS A 48 -2.25 11.69 8.73
C HIS A 48 -3.47 10.81 8.99
N VAL A 49 -4.56 11.42 9.47
CA VAL A 49 -5.84 10.74 9.70
C VAL A 49 -6.89 11.30 8.75
N LEU A 50 -7.32 10.45 7.81
CA LEU A 50 -8.44 10.70 6.91
C LEU A 50 -9.50 9.64 7.13
N GLY A 51 -10.73 9.97 6.80
CA GLY A 51 -11.86 9.07 6.95
C GLY A 51 -12.85 9.34 5.85
N PHE A 52 -13.46 8.26 5.36
CA PHE A 52 -14.50 8.29 4.36
C PHE A 52 -15.66 7.45 4.87
N ARG A 53 -16.87 7.85 4.50
CA ARG A 53 -18.11 7.14 4.79
C ARG A 53 -18.87 6.94 3.49
N ARG A 54 -19.72 5.90 3.45
CA ARG A 54 -20.41 5.45 2.23
C ARG A 54 -19.45 4.99 1.11
N LEU A 55 -18.34 4.35 1.48
CA LEU A 55 -17.55 3.62 0.50
C LEU A 55 -18.27 2.32 0.11
N PRO A 56 -18.14 1.85 -1.14
CA PRO A 56 -18.61 0.52 -1.54
C PRO A 56 -18.07 -0.56 -0.60
N ARG A 57 -18.92 -1.51 -0.21
CA ARG A 57 -18.57 -2.52 0.81
C ARG A 57 -17.48 -3.47 0.31
N GLU A 58 -17.52 -3.86 -0.96
CA GLU A 58 -16.49 -4.72 -1.56
C GLU A 58 -15.08 -4.13 -1.48
N MET A 59 -14.94 -2.80 -1.54
CA MET A 59 -13.64 -2.14 -1.50
C MET A 59 -12.99 -2.19 -0.12
N VAL A 60 -13.78 -2.14 0.96
CA VAL A 60 -13.24 -2.01 2.33
C VAL A 60 -12.35 -3.18 2.72
N GLY A 61 -12.76 -4.42 2.41
CA GLY A 61 -11.96 -5.61 2.68
C GLY A 61 -10.77 -5.80 1.73
N GLY A 62 -10.87 -5.26 0.51
CA GLY A 62 -9.83 -5.39 -0.49
C GLY A 62 -8.58 -4.54 -0.20
N TRP A 63 -8.71 -3.43 0.53
CA TRP A 63 -7.56 -2.59 0.90
C TRP A 63 -6.53 -3.33 1.74
N SER A 64 -6.98 -4.14 2.71
CA SER A 64 -6.07 -4.93 3.53
C SER A 64 -5.23 -5.91 2.69
N ARG A 65 -5.83 -6.50 1.64
CA ARG A 65 -5.14 -7.38 0.70
C ARG A 65 -4.16 -6.62 -0.20
N LEU A 66 -4.52 -5.40 -0.61
CA LEU A 66 -3.62 -4.52 -1.36
C LEU A 66 -2.38 -4.16 -0.55
N PHE A 67 -2.55 -3.72 0.70
CA PHE A 67 -1.41 -3.36 1.56
C PHE A 67 -0.54 -4.56 1.96
N ARG A 68 -1.10 -5.77 1.93
CA ARG A 68 -0.36 -7.03 2.12
C ARG A 68 0.36 -7.51 0.87
N GLY A 69 0.20 -6.85 -0.27
CA GLY A 69 0.77 -7.31 -1.54
C GLY A 69 0.10 -8.58 -2.09
N GLU A 70 -1.10 -8.91 -1.62
CA GLU A 70 -1.82 -10.13 -2.00
C GLU A 70 -2.70 -9.94 -3.24
N SER A 71 -3.30 -8.74 -3.40
CA SER A 71 -4.23 -8.48 -4.49
C SER A 71 -4.41 -6.99 -4.76
N ARG A 72 -4.38 -6.61 -6.03
CA ARG A 72 -4.71 -5.25 -6.50
C ARG A 72 -6.20 -5.04 -6.81
N HIS A 73 -7.05 -6.03 -6.57
CA HIS A 73 -8.46 -6.00 -6.98
C HIS A 73 -9.23 -4.78 -6.46
N ALA A 74 -8.93 -4.30 -5.25
CA ALA A 74 -9.56 -3.09 -4.71
C ALA A 74 -9.23 -1.82 -5.51
N LEU A 75 -8.01 -1.75 -6.09
CA LEU A 75 -7.59 -0.64 -6.95
C LEU A 75 -8.31 -0.70 -8.30
N GLU A 76 -8.46 -1.90 -8.86
CA GLU A 76 -9.22 -2.13 -10.10
C GLU A 76 -10.70 -1.75 -9.92
N ALA A 77 -11.32 -2.18 -8.83
CA ALA A 77 -12.69 -1.81 -8.48
C ALA A 77 -12.86 -0.30 -8.30
N LEU A 78 -11.90 0.37 -7.63
CA LEU A 78 -11.90 1.83 -7.52
C LEU A 78 -11.77 2.52 -8.89
N ALA A 79 -10.90 2.03 -9.76
CA ALA A 79 -10.72 2.59 -11.09
C ALA A 79 -12.02 2.50 -11.91
N LEU A 80 -12.75 1.38 -11.80
CA LEU A 80 -14.06 1.21 -12.43
C LEU A 80 -15.10 2.17 -11.83
N GLU A 81 -15.21 2.25 -10.51
CA GLU A 81 -16.17 3.18 -9.87
C GLU A 81 -15.93 4.64 -10.28
N LEU A 82 -14.66 5.04 -10.43
CA LEU A 82 -14.29 6.37 -10.89
C LEU A 82 -14.81 6.70 -12.32
N THR A 83 -15.06 5.70 -13.17
CA THR A 83 -15.62 5.96 -14.51
C THR A 83 -17.05 6.44 -14.44
N GLU A 84 -17.79 6.14 -13.38
CA GLU A 84 -19.18 6.55 -13.21
C GLU A 84 -19.32 8.03 -12.78
N HIS A 85 -18.25 8.61 -12.22
CA HIS A 85 -18.27 9.99 -11.73
C HIS A 85 -17.86 11.01 -12.80
N ALA A 86 -18.77 11.92 -13.19
CA ALA A 86 -18.49 12.95 -14.19
C ALA A 86 -17.27 13.83 -13.85
N GLY A 87 -17.14 14.24 -12.59
CA GLY A 87 -16.00 15.02 -12.12
C GLY A 87 -14.67 14.25 -12.13
N ALA A 88 -14.72 12.92 -12.06
CA ALA A 88 -13.55 12.05 -12.21
C ALA A 88 -13.16 11.94 -13.68
N ARG A 89 -14.12 11.69 -14.57
CA ARG A 89 -13.89 11.65 -16.03
C ARG A 89 -13.30 12.96 -16.56
N ALA A 90 -13.79 14.10 -16.09
CA ALA A 90 -13.25 15.41 -16.46
C ALA A 90 -11.76 15.61 -16.05
N ARG A 91 -11.27 14.81 -15.09
CA ARG A 91 -9.90 14.84 -14.55
C ARG A 91 -9.15 13.53 -14.83
N ALA A 92 -9.45 12.86 -15.93
CA ALA A 92 -8.92 11.53 -16.25
C ALA A 92 -7.37 11.45 -16.19
N ALA A 93 -6.67 12.50 -16.62
CA ALA A 93 -5.21 12.54 -16.58
C ALA A 93 -4.67 12.50 -15.13
N GLU A 94 -5.19 13.35 -14.24
CA GLU A 94 -4.83 13.39 -12.82
C GLU A 94 -5.20 12.07 -12.12
N ILE A 95 -6.37 11.50 -12.45
CA ILE A 95 -6.77 10.20 -11.91
C ILE A 95 -5.82 9.09 -12.31
N ARG A 96 -5.40 9.05 -13.58
CA ARG A 96 -4.44 8.07 -14.06
C ARG A 96 -3.11 8.18 -13.31
N GLU A 97 -2.61 9.39 -13.08
CA GLU A 97 -1.39 9.61 -12.28
C GLU A 97 -1.54 9.07 -10.86
N HIS A 98 -2.69 9.29 -10.22
CA HIS A 98 -2.97 8.75 -8.90
C HIS A 98 -3.07 7.22 -8.88
N LEU A 99 -3.74 6.62 -9.86
CA LEU A 99 -3.82 5.16 -9.98
C LEU A 99 -2.43 4.55 -10.19
N VAL A 100 -1.61 5.13 -11.06
CA VAL A 100 -0.23 4.70 -11.31
C VAL A 100 0.63 4.82 -10.06
N ALA A 101 0.48 5.89 -9.26
CA ALA A 101 1.21 6.01 -8.00
C ALA A 101 0.86 4.90 -7.00
N ILE A 102 -0.42 4.50 -6.92
CA ILE A 102 -0.87 3.42 -6.04
C ILE A 102 -0.40 2.06 -6.56
N ASP A 103 -0.46 1.83 -7.87
CA ASP A 103 0.03 0.62 -8.52
C ASP A 103 1.55 0.45 -8.33
N ARG A 104 2.31 1.54 -8.49
CA ARG A 104 3.75 1.58 -8.18
C ARG A 104 4.03 1.18 -6.74
N PHE A 105 3.25 1.69 -5.78
CA PHE A 105 3.38 1.27 -4.39
C PHE A 105 3.08 -0.22 -4.22
N PHE A 106 2.00 -0.73 -4.84
CA PHE A 106 1.64 -2.14 -4.74
C PHE A 106 2.79 -3.04 -5.21
N GLU A 107 3.36 -2.76 -6.39
CA GLU A 107 4.43 -3.58 -6.97
C GLU A 107 5.77 -3.46 -6.21
N TYR A 108 6.23 -2.23 -5.97
CA TYR A 108 7.59 -2.00 -5.46
C TYR A 108 7.71 -2.03 -3.93
N GLU A 109 6.60 -1.82 -3.22
CA GLU A 109 6.58 -1.85 -1.75
C GLU A 109 5.83 -3.07 -1.22
N ALA A 110 4.53 -3.21 -1.51
CA ALA A 110 3.69 -4.23 -0.88
C ALA A 110 4.04 -5.65 -1.34
N CYS A 111 4.04 -5.92 -2.66
CA CYS A 111 4.41 -7.20 -3.24
C CYS A 111 5.87 -7.56 -2.92
N THR A 112 6.75 -6.58 -2.92
CA THR A 112 8.16 -6.80 -2.61
C THR A 112 8.36 -7.19 -1.14
N LEU A 113 7.67 -6.54 -0.19
CA LEU A 113 7.68 -6.96 1.20
C LEU A 113 7.08 -8.37 1.38
N ALA A 114 5.94 -8.66 0.72
CA ALA A 114 5.29 -9.97 0.77
C ALA A 114 6.23 -11.09 0.29
N ARG A 115 6.94 -10.87 -0.82
CA ARG A 115 7.93 -11.82 -1.35
C ARG A 115 9.08 -12.06 -0.37
N VAL A 116 9.58 -11.01 0.29
CA VAL A 116 10.65 -11.15 1.28
C VAL A 116 10.15 -11.90 2.53
N ILE A 117 8.95 -11.61 3.02
CA ILE A 117 8.33 -12.34 4.14
C ILE A 117 8.22 -13.84 3.78
N ALA A 118 7.71 -14.15 2.58
CA ALA A 118 7.57 -15.53 2.11
C ALA A 118 8.93 -16.23 2.00
N ALA A 119 9.93 -15.59 1.37
CA ALA A 119 11.27 -16.16 1.17
C ALA A 119 12.03 -16.40 2.49
N THR A 120 11.79 -15.57 3.51
CA THR A 120 12.42 -15.69 4.83
C THR A 120 11.63 -16.58 5.79
N GLY A 121 10.43 -17.02 5.42
CA GLY A 121 9.53 -17.77 6.30
C GLY A 121 9.03 -16.98 7.50
N HIS A 122 9.11 -15.64 7.48
CA HIS A 122 8.68 -14.79 8.58
C HIS A 122 7.17 -14.91 8.79
N ARG A 123 6.73 -15.14 10.03
CA ARG A 123 5.31 -15.35 10.37
C ARG A 123 4.64 -14.14 11.04
N GLY A 124 5.41 -13.12 11.42
CA GLY A 124 4.90 -11.90 12.03
C GLY A 124 4.24 -10.99 10.99
N TYR A 125 3.01 -10.55 11.27
CA TYR A 125 2.37 -9.47 10.52
C TYR A 125 1.47 -8.65 11.44
N PRO A 126 1.48 -7.31 11.34
CA PRO A 126 2.30 -6.47 10.46
C PRO A 126 3.80 -6.50 10.79
N VAL A 127 4.65 -6.26 9.79
CA VAL A 127 6.12 -6.19 9.98
C VAL A 127 6.53 -4.77 10.36
N SER A 128 7.24 -4.62 11.48
CA SER A 128 7.80 -3.35 11.93
C SER A 128 8.94 -2.86 11.04
N GLN A 129 9.36 -1.60 11.19
CA GLN A 129 10.48 -1.07 10.42
C GLN A 129 11.78 -1.87 10.66
N GLN A 130 12.08 -2.19 11.92
CA GLN A 130 13.29 -2.92 12.29
C GLN A 130 13.28 -4.34 11.72
N GLU A 131 12.16 -5.06 11.87
CA GLU A 131 12.01 -6.41 11.31
C GLU A 131 12.16 -6.38 9.79
N ARG A 132 11.48 -5.45 9.11
CA ARG A 132 11.59 -5.28 7.65
C ARG A 132 13.03 -5.13 7.23
N ASP A 133 13.78 -4.22 7.86
CA ASP A 133 15.16 -3.94 7.47
C ASP A 133 16.06 -5.18 7.62
N LEU A 134 15.85 -5.98 8.66
CA LEU A 134 16.51 -7.28 8.83
C LEU A 134 16.13 -8.28 7.73
N LEU A 135 14.82 -8.43 7.43
CA LEU A 135 14.37 -9.37 6.40
C LEU A 135 14.97 -9.07 5.02
N PHE A 136 15.06 -7.79 4.65
CA PHE A 136 15.70 -7.37 3.40
C PHE A 136 17.22 -7.56 3.42
N ALA A 137 17.89 -7.40 4.57
CA ALA A 137 19.31 -7.72 4.70
C ALA A 137 19.56 -9.22 4.47
N THR A 138 18.82 -10.09 5.17
CA THR A 138 18.90 -11.54 5.03
C THR A 138 18.64 -12.00 3.59
N ARG A 139 17.63 -11.45 2.91
CA ARG A 139 17.36 -11.82 1.51
C ARG A 139 18.49 -11.42 0.56
N ARG A 140 19.12 -10.26 0.77
CA ARG A 140 20.26 -9.83 -0.06
C ARG A 140 21.46 -10.74 0.13
N GLU A 141 21.77 -11.13 1.37
CA GLU A 141 22.84 -12.08 1.67
C GLU A 141 22.57 -13.45 1.02
N ALA A 142 21.34 -13.96 1.13
CA ALA A 142 20.95 -15.21 0.47
C ALA A 142 21.09 -15.14 -1.06
N SER A 143 20.68 -14.01 -1.67
CA SER A 143 20.80 -13.83 -3.14
C SER A 143 22.26 -13.84 -3.58
N ALA A 144 23.14 -13.16 -2.85
CA ALA A 144 24.58 -13.13 -3.17
C ALA A 144 25.24 -14.51 -3.03
N LEU A 145 24.80 -15.32 -2.07
CA LEU A 145 25.27 -16.71 -1.91
C LEU A 145 24.76 -17.63 -3.03
N GLU A 146 23.52 -17.45 -3.47
CA GLU A 146 22.93 -18.16 -4.62
C GLU A 146 23.74 -17.87 -5.90
N GLU A 147 23.98 -16.59 -6.21
CA GLU A 147 24.75 -16.16 -7.39
C GLU A 147 26.19 -16.69 -7.38
N ALA A 148 26.88 -16.60 -6.24
CA ALA A 148 28.24 -17.11 -6.09
C ALA A 148 28.35 -18.65 -6.13
N SER A 149 27.23 -19.36 -5.94
CA SER A 149 27.17 -20.82 -6.08
C SER A 149 26.93 -21.25 -7.52
N VAL A 150 26.14 -20.49 -8.28
CA VAL A 150 25.92 -20.70 -9.73
C VAL A 150 27.21 -20.48 -10.51
N GLU A 151 27.93 -19.38 -10.26
CA GLU A 151 29.21 -19.08 -10.94
C GLU A 151 30.31 -20.14 -10.68
N ARG A 152 30.22 -20.88 -9.57
CA ARG A 152 31.15 -21.96 -9.23
C ARG A 152 30.78 -23.30 -9.85
N SER A 153 29.52 -23.48 -10.26
CA SER A 153 29.06 -24.70 -10.94
C SER A 153 29.28 -24.65 -12.47
N ASP A 154 29.45 -23.45 -13.03
CA ASP A 154 29.70 -23.21 -14.47
C ASP A 154 31.20 -23.12 -14.82
N ARG A 155 32.10 -23.39 -13.86
CA ARG A 155 33.56 -23.49 -14.05
C ARG A 155 34.04 -24.92 -13.87
#